data_AF-A0A969BDI7-F1
#
_entry.id   AF-A0A969BDI7-F1
#
_cell.length_a   1.000
_cell.length_b   1.000
_cell.length_c   1.000
_cell.angle_alpha   90.00
_cell.angle_beta   90.00
_cell.angle_gamma   90.00
#
_symmetry.space_group_name_H-M   'P 1'
#
loop_
_entity.id
_entity.type
_entity.pdbx_description
1 polymer ?
#
loop_
_entity_poly.entity_id
_entity_poly.type
_entity_poly.pdbx_seq_one_letter_code
_entity_poly.pdbx_strand_id
1 'polypeptide(L)'
;MSEEINSGTLINNRYLIDKTLGRGGFGRTYLALDIHRFKEPCVLKEFLPNTNNAKVISKSKELFEREAKVLYQIQHSQIPQFLALLTHNQQLFIVQEYINGKTYLQILEERLAKTGKPFSEPEVKEWLLNMLPVLEYIHSCNIIHRDISLENVMLPDNGSKPVLIDFGVVKEKFNQIFVTDSSSEQYCTKASVVGKIGYSPPEQLRLGQCYPSSDIYALAVCAVILLTGKMPYLLIDESLNWQWQKSVNISGYLAKILEKMLAELPIKRYQSAKEVIIELENSCNYNINVSDSDLKPKISLGGIISSLLPKQTDNKKKLKADEELSFEKLGQTPVSLNPQFVDYCQQQLTSFVGPLASVVMQQTLDENPDIASKEFIEVLANKIPNVQRAEDFRNHIQLLKEFKLEKTPKLNESSLNLIKSPAISHPDFLDHCRRELTSFVGPFASVVIRDTLEECPHFTPKQLVESLVAGIPNQKKAKEFEKRILKGRE
;
A
#
# COMPACT_ATOMS: atom_id res chain seq x y z
N MET A 1 -22.27 5.63 20.46
CA MET A 1 -21.01 4.93 20.79
C MET A 1 -21.06 4.59 22.27
N SER A 2 -20.72 3.38 22.69
CA SER A 2 -20.55 3.09 24.13
C SER A 2 -19.48 4.02 24.71
N GLU A 3 -19.64 4.47 25.95
CA GLU A 3 -18.62 5.28 26.62
C GLU A 3 -17.37 4.46 26.94
N GLU A 4 -16.26 5.13 27.20
CA GLU A 4 -15.03 4.49 27.65
C GLU A 4 -15.24 3.88 29.04
N ILE A 5 -14.76 2.65 29.24
CA ILE A 5 -14.80 2.01 30.55
C ILE A 5 -13.78 2.69 31.47
N ASN A 6 -14.28 3.32 32.54
CA ASN A 6 -13.46 4.08 33.47
C ASN A 6 -12.51 3.17 34.28
N SER A 7 -11.36 3.74 34.65
CA SER A 7 -10.45 3.15 35.64
C SER A 7 -11.20 2.80 36.93
N GLY A 8 -10.85 1.66 37.55
CA GLY A 8 -11.52 1.12 38.72
C GLY A 8 -12.79 0.30 38.42
N THR A 9 -13.23 0.22 37.16
CA THR A 9 -14.37 -0.65 36.78
C THR A 9 -13.96 -2.12 36.82
N LEU A 10 -14.80 -2.96 37.43
CA LEU A 10 -14.58 -4.40 37.50
C LEU A 10 -15.34 -5.13 36.39
N ILE A 11 -14.60 -5.74 35.46
CA ILE A 11 -15.14 -6.53 34.35
C ILE A 11 -15.19 -8.00 34.73
N ASN A 12 -16.35 -8.61 34.51
CA ASN A 12 -16.60 -10.04 34.78
C ASN A 12 -16.21 -10.48 36.20
N ASN A 13 -16.40 -9.60 37.19
CA ASN A 13 -16.03 -9.79 38.60
C ASN A 13 -14.56 -10.21 38.83
N ARG A 14 -13.64 -9.91 37.90
CA ARG A 14 -12.24 -10.38 37.96
C ARG A 14 -11.22 -9.37 37.47
N TYR A 15 -11.51 -8.65 36.39
CA TYR A 15 -10.53 -7.78 35.75
C TYR A 15 -10.81 -6.33 36.11
N LEU A 16 -9.95 -5.73 36.93
CA LEU A 16 -10.06 -4.33 37.33
C LEU A 16 -9.38 -3.45 36.28
N ILE A 17 -10.13 -2.61 35.57
CA ILE A 17 -9.56 -1.69 34.59
C ILE A 17 -8.64 -0.70 35.30
N ASP A 18 -7.40 -0.59 34.81
CA ASP A 18 -6.41 0.39 35.29
C ASP A 18 -6.43 1.63 34.40
N LYS A 19 -6.19 1.47 33.10
CA LYS A 19 -6.18 2.56 32.13
C LYS A 19 -6.42 2.08 30.70
N THR A 20 -6.80 2.99 29.83
CA THR A 20 -6.87 2.76 28.38
C THR A 20 -5.47 2.77 27.78
N LEU A 21 -5.15 1.73 27.00
CA LEU A 21 -3.90 1.62 26.24
C LEU A 21 -4.02 2.19 24.83
N GLY A 22 -5.22 2.11 24.24
CA GLY A 22 -5.48 2.69 22.92
C GLY A 22 -6.83 2.31 22.35
N ARG A 23 -7.12 2.87 21.17
CA ARG A 23 -8.32 2.57 20.37
C ARG A 23 -7.88 2.13 18.97
N GLY A 24 -8.27 0.93 18.57
CA GLY A 24 -8.00 0.36 17.26
C GLY A 24 -9.24 0.30 16.37
N GLY A 25 -9.09 -0.26 15.16
CA GLY A 25 -10.18 -0.38 14.19
C GLY A 25 -11.32 -1.32 14.63
N PHE A 26 -11.03 -2.27 15.52
CA PHE A 26 -11.99 -3.27 16.02
C PHE A 26 -12.48 -3.00 17.45
N GLY A 27 -11.94 -1.97 18.12
CA GLY A 27 -12.45 -1.49 19.40
C GLY A 27 -11.41 -0.82 20.28
N ARG A 28 -11.42 -1.11 21.58
CA ARG A 28 -10.55 -0.46 22.58
C ARG A 28 -9.72 -1.47 23.32
N THR A 29 -8.55 -1.04 23.76
CA THR A 29 -7.62 -1.88 24.50
C THR A 29 -7.34 -1.24 25.86
N TYR A 30 -7.44 -2.03 26.91
CA TYR A 30 -7.26 -1.62 28.30
C TYR A 30 -6.13 -2.41 28.94
N LEU A 31 -5.40 -1.75 29.84
CA LEU A 31 -4.63 -2.42 30.88
C LEU A 31 -5.58 -2.72 32.03
N ALA A 32 -5.59 -3.96 32.50
CA ALA A 32 -6.36 -4.38 33.66
C ALA A 32 -5.52 -5.23 34.60
N LEU A 33 -5.97 -5.35 35.84
CA LEU A 33 -5.37 -6.21 36.86
C LEU A 33 -6.30 -7.41 37.10
N ASP A 34 -5.78 -8.62 36.99
CA ASP A 34 -6.51 -9.84 37.33
C ASP A 34 -6.50 -10.04 38.85
N ILE A 35 -7.60 -9.68 39.52
CA ILE A 35 -7.68 -9.73 40.98
C ILE A 35 -7.69 -11.16 41.53
N HIS A 36 -7.95 -12.17 40.69
CA HIS A 36 -7.86 -13.58 41.05
C HIS A 36 -6.46 -14.18 40.84
N ARG A 37 -5.56 -13.43 40.19
CA ARG A 37 -4.15 -13.80 39.97
C ARG A 37 -3.23 -12.76 40.61
N PHE A 38 -3.41 -12.48 41.91
CA PHE A 38 -2.53 -11.56 42.65
C PHE A 38 -2.36 -10.16 42.01
N LYS A 39 -3.40 -9.66 41.30
CA LYS A 39 -3.36 -8.40 40.54
C LYS A 39 -2.29 -8.38 39.44
N GLU A 40 -2.04 -9.53 38.82
CA GLU A 40 -1.19 -9.63 37.64
C GLU A 40 -1.76 -8.78 36.49
N PRO A 41 -0.94 -7.96 35.82
CA PRO A 41 -1.40 -7.11 34.73
C PRO A 41 -1.73 -7.94 33.48
N CYS A 42 -2.81 -7.57 32.81
CA CYS A 42 -3.27 -8.19 31.57
C CYS A 42 -3.87 -7.14 30.63
N VAL A 43 -4.00 -7.50 29.36
CA VAL A 43 -4.63 -6.66 28.34
C VAL A 43 -6.04 -7.14 28.09
N LEU A 44 -7.01 -6.23 28.16
CA LEU A 44 -8.40 -6.44 27.75
C LEU A 44 -8.66 -5.70 26.44
N LYS A 45 -8.83 -6.45 25.34
CA LYS A 45 -9.35 -5.90 24.09
C LYS A 45 -10.88 -6.00 24.12
N GLU A 46 -11.56 -4.88 24.01
CA GLU A 46 -13.02 -4.75 23.90
C GLU A 46 -13.42 -4.69 22.43
N PHE A 47 -14.36 -5.54 22.00
CA PHE A 47 -14.95 -5.47 20.67
C PHE A 47 -15.95 -4.31 20.58
N LEU A 48 -15.58 -3.26 19.82
CA LEU A 48 -16.41 -2.09 19.58
C LEU A 48 -16.38 -1.69 18.10
N PRO A 49 -17.36 -2.15 17.30
CA PRO A 49 -17.43 -1.76 15.90
C PRO A 49 -17.76 -0.27 15.77
N ASN A 50 -16.98 0.45 14.96
CA ASN A 50 -17.17 1.88 14.69
C ASN A 50 -18.20 2.16 13.56
N THR A 51 -19.13 1.22 13.30
CA THR A 51 -20.11 1.32 12.21
C THR A 51 -21.43 0.67 12.61
N ASN A 52 -22.53 1.17 12.04
CA ASN A 52 -23.87 0.60 12.20
C ASN A 52 -24.20 -0.42 11.09
N ASN A 53 -23.29 -0.66 10.14
CA ASN A 53 -23.53 -1.62 9.08
C ASN A 53 -23.43 -3.06 9.61
N ALA A 54 -24.57 -3.74 9.70
CA ALA A 54 -24.67 -5.10 10.24
C ALA A 54 -23.72 -6.11 9.58
N LYS A 55 -23.48 -6.01 8.26
CA LYS A 55 -22.55 -6.90 7.55
C LYS A 55 -21.10 -6.67 8.01
N VAL A 56 -20.73 -5.40 8.20
CA VAL A 56 -19.38 -5.03 8.66
C VAL A 56 -19.22 -5.42 10.13
N ILE A 57 -20.21 -5.17 10.98
CA ILE A 57 -20.20 -5.61 12.38
C ILE A 57 -20.00 -7.13 12.48
N SER A 58 -20.77 -7.91 11.73
CA SER A 58 -20.66 -9.38 11.73
C SER A 58 -19.27 -9.84 11.29
N LYS A 59 -18.69 -9.19 10.27
CA LYS A 59 -17.34 -9.52 9.79
C LYS A 59 -16.28 -9.15 10.81
N SER A 60 -16.37 -7.97 11.42
CA SER A 60 -15.45 -7.52 12.46
C SER A 60 -15.51 -8.43 13.70
N LYS A 61 -16.71 -8.90 14.06
CA LYS A 61 -16.88 -9.85 15.16
C LYS A 61 -16.23 -11.20 14.83
N GLU A 62 -16.41 -11.71 13.62
CA GLU A 62 -15.74 -12.94 13.15
C GLU A 62 -14.22 -12.80 13.21
N LEU A 63 -13.66 -11.65 12.79
CA LEU A 63 -12.22 -11.39 12.86
C LEU A 63 -11.72 -11.34 14.31
N PHE A 64 -12.48 -10.73 15.22
CA PHE A 64 -12.17 -10.66 16.63
C PHE A 64 -12.19 -12.04 17.31
N GLU A 65 -13.25 -12.83 17.11
CA GLU A 65 -13.33 -14.21 17.61
C GLU A 65 -12.22 -15.09 17.04
N ARG A 66 -11.82 -14.83 15.79
CA ARG A 66 -10.71 -15.52 15.16
C ARG A 66 -9.37 -15.18 15.79
N GLU A 67 -9.12 -13.92 16.13
CA GLU A 67 -7.91 -13.53 16.86
C GLU A 67 -7.79 -14.33 18.15
N ALA A 68 -8.87 -14.41 18.93
CA ALA A 68 -8.92 -15.21 20.15
C ALA A 68 -8.58 -16.67 19.89
N LYS A 69 -9.16 -17.26 18.84
CA LYS A 69 -8.91 -18.67 18.46
C LYS A 69 -7.44 -18.89 18.07
N VAL A 70 -6.87 -17.99 17.27
CA VAL A 70 -5.47 -18.07 16.84
C VAL A 70 -4.53 -17.99 18.04
N LEU A 71 -4.71 -16.98 18.90
CA LEU A 71 -3.91 -16.82 20.12
C LEU A 71 -4.06 -18.02 21.08
N TYR A 72 -5.23 -18.67 21.11
CA TYR A 72 -5.45 -19.88 21.89
C TYR A 72 -4.69 -21.11 21.32
N GLN A 73 -4.51 -21.19 20.00
CA GLN A 73 -3.85 -22.31 19.33
C GLN A 73 -2.31 -22.24 19.36
N ILE A 74 -1.74 -21.06 19.61
CA ILE A 74 -0.30 -20.82 19.52
C ILE A 74 0.30 -20.52 20.89
N GLN A 75 1.56 -20.94 21.08
CA GLN A 75 2.33 -20.68 22.28
C GLN A 75 3.78 -20.42 21.90
N HIS A 76 4.23 -19.19 22.10
CA HIS A 76 5.58 -18.75 21.77
C HIS A 76 6.00 -17.60 22.70
N SER A 77 7.25 -17.55 23.14
CA SER A 77 7.73 -16.53 24.08
C SER A 77 7.74 -15.10 23.53
N GLN A 78 7.66 -14.95 22.21
CA GLN A 78 7.56 -13.68 21.49
C GLN A 78 6.15 -13.41 20.96
N ILE A 79 5.11 -14.04 21.53
CA ILE A 79 3.69 -13.81 21.23
C ILE A 79 2.93 -13.76 22.56
N PRO A 80 2.04 -12.77 22.80
CA PRO A 80 1.29 -12.68 24.05
C PRO A 80 0.44 -13.93 24.30
N GLN A 81 0.50 -14.46 25.52
CA GLN A 81 -0.33 -15.59 25.90
C GLN A 81 -1.82 -15.22 25.91
N PHE A 82 -2.66 -16.06 25.29
CA PHE A 82 -4.12 -16.00 25.47
C PHE A 82 -4.51 -16.40 26.90
N LEU A 83 -5.33 -15.59 27.56
CA LEU A 83 -5.79 -15.87 28.93
C LEU A 83 -7.28 -16.23 28.99
N ALA A 84 -8.14 -15.50 28.29
CA ALA A 84 -9.58 -15.76 28.26
C ALA A 84 -10.30 -15.04 27.11
N LEU A 85 -11.46 -15.57 26.73
CA LEU A 85 -12.47 -14.86 25.96
C LEU A 85 -13.70 -14.73 26.87
N LEU A 86 -14.22 -13.53 27.06
CA LEU A 86 -15.33 -13.27 27.98
C LEU A 86 -16.37 -12.33 27.38
N THR A 87 -17.59 -12.39 27.93
CA THR A 87 -18.66 -11.45 27.60
C THR A 87 -19.10 -10.73 28.87
N HIS A 88 -19.15 -9.40 28.83
CA HIS A 88 -19.65 -8.57 29.93
C HIS A 88 -20.58 -7.49 29.35
N ASN A 89 -21.79 -7.36 29.90
CA ASN A 89 -22.82 -6.43 29.39
C ASN A 89 -23.03 -6.51 27.86
N GLN A 90 -23.08 -7.72 27.32
CA GLN A 90 -23.24 -8.01 25.88
C GLN A 90 -22.05 -7.58 24.99
N GLN A 91 -20.95 -7.11 25.58
CA GLN A 91 -19.71 -6.80 24.88
C GLN A 91 -18.72 -7.95 25.02
N LEU A 92 -18.00 -8.24 23.94
CA LEU A 92 -17.02 -9.32 23.87
C LEU A 92 -15.63 -8.76 24.19
N PHE A 93 -14.85 -9.50 24.98
CA PHE A 93 -13.49 -9.14 25.33
C PHE A 93 -12.53 -10.30 25.16
N ILE A 94 -11.34 -10.00 24.64
CA ILE A 94 -10.17 -10.90 24.67
C ILE A 94 -9.26 -10.44 25.80
N VAL A 95 -8.89 -11.37 26.67
CA VAL A 95 -7.91 -11.19 27.73
C VAL A 95 -6.63 -11.90 27.30
N GLN A 96 -5.52 -11.17 27.30
CA GLN A 96 -4.20 -11.68 26.96
C GLN A 96 -3.13 -11.14 27.90
N GLU A 97 -1.93 -11.72 27.83
CA GLU A 97 -0.75 -11.25 28.54
C GLU A 97 -0.46 -9.76 28.28
N TYR A 98 -0.08 -9.03 29.34
CA TYR A 98 0.40 -7.67 29.22
C TYR A 98 1.91 -7.64 28.97
N ILE A 99 2.31 -7.05 27.85
CA ILE A 99 3.71 -6.83 27.52
C ILE A 99 4.11 -5.45 28.01
N ASN A 100 4.90 -5.41 29.09
CA ASN A 100 5.43 -4.16 29.62
C ASN A 100 6.66 -3.72 28.80
N GLY A 101 6.47 -2.75 27.92
CA GLY A 101 7.53 -2.23 27.07
C GLY A 101 7.02 -1.23 26.04
N LYS A 102 7.86 -0.92 25.05
CA LYS A 102 7.55 0.05 23.99
C LYS A 102 7.44 -0.61 22.63
N THR A 103 6.60 -0.06 21.76
CA THR A 103 6.58 -0.50 20.35
C THR A 103 7.87 -0.05 19.64
N TYR A 104 8.29 -0.78 18.61
CA TYR A 104 9.44 -0.37 17.80
C TYR A 104 9.22 0.98 17.10
N LEU A 105 7.97 1.36 16.83
CA LEU A 105 7.64 2.71 16.37
C LEU A 105 8.02 3.77 17.41
N GLN A 106 7.56 3.61 18.66
CA GLN A 106 7.88 4.54 19.75
C GLN A 106 9.39 4.61 20.00
N ILE A 107 10.08 3.46 19.96
CA ILE A 107 11.54 3.41 20.15
C ILE A 107 12.25 4.19 19.03
N LEU A 108 11.82 4.05 17.78
CA LEU A 108 12.38 4.79 16.65
C LEU A 108 12.15 6.30 16.81
N GLU A 109 10.93 6.72 17.13
CA GLU A 109 10.58 8.14 17.32
C GLU A 109 11.40 8.78 18.44
N GLU A 110 11.49 8.11 19.60
CA GLU A 110 12.30 8.59 20.72
C GLU A 110 13.79 8.69 20.37
N ARG A 111 14.31 7.71 19.63
CA ARG A 111 15.71 7.68 19.20
C ARG A 111 16.02 8.82 18.24
N LEU A 112 15.14 9.06 17.26
CA LEU A 112 15.27 10.17 16.32
C LEU A 112 15.17 11.52 17.03
N ALA A 113 14.26 11.68 17.99
CA ALA A 113 14.12 12.90 18.77
C ALA A 113 15.36 13.19 19.64
N LYS A 114 15.97 12.15 20.23
CA LYS A 114 17.12 12.30 21.14
C LYS A 114 18.47 12.42 20.41
N THR A 115 18.66 11.67 19.34
CA THR A 115 19.99 11.50 18.70
C THR A 115 20.04 11.96 17.25
N GLY A 116 18.88 12.18 16.61
CA GLY A 116 18.79 12.42 15.17
C GLY A 116 19.19 11.23 14.29
N LYS A 117 19.43 10.05 14.88
CA LYS A 117 19.93 8.87 14.16
C LYS A 117 18.95 7.68 14.25
N PRO A 118 18.66 7.01 13.13
CA PRO A 118 17.87 5.77 13.13
C PRO A 118 18.68 4.59 13.67
N PHE A 119 18.16 3.37 13.51
CA PHE A 119 18.88 2.14 13.87
C PHE A 119 20.03 1.89 12.89
N SER A 120 21.12 1.33 13.40
CA SER A 120 22.25 0.88 12.59
C SER A 120 21.99 -0.46 11.92
N GLU A 121 22.77 -0.79 10.90
CA GLU A 121 22.71 -2.10 10.23
C GLU A 121 22.84 -3.30 11.18
N PRO A 122 23.80 -3.36 12.13
CA PRO A 122 23.88 -4.44 13.09
C PRO A 122 22.61 -4.60 13.94
N GLU A 123 22.04 -3.49 14.42
CA GLU A 123 20.82 -3.51 15.24
C GLU A 123 19.62 -4.02 14.44
N VAL A 124 19.47 -3.60 13.17
CA VAL A 124 18.37 -4.08 12.31
C VAL A 124 18.57 -5.54 11.90
N LYS A 125 19.81 -5.97 11.69
CA LYS A 125 20.12 -7.39 11.44
C LYS A 125 19.75 -8.25 12.63
N GLU A 126 20.13 -7.84 13.85
CA GLU A 126 19.74 -8.53 15.08
C GLU A 126 18.22 -8.56 15.26
N TRP A 127 17.56 -7.43 14.97
CA TRP A 127 16.10 -7.35 15.01
C TRP A 127 15.44 -8.33 14.03
N LEU A 128 15.91 -8.42 12.79
CA LEU A 128 15.43 -9.41 11.81
C LEU A 128 15.64 -10.85 12.32
N LEU A 129 16.82 -11.16 12.86
CA LEU A 129 17.12 -12.49 13.41
C LEU A 129 16.26 -12.84 14.64
N ASN A 130 15.77 -11.84 15.37
CA ASN A 130 14.81 -12.07 16.46
C ASN A 130 13.37 -12.23 15.96
N MET A 131 12.98 -11.61 14.85
CA MET A 131 11.60 -11.65 14.34
C MET A 131 11.34 -12.80 13.37
N LEU A 132 12.32 -13.21 12.56
CA LEU A 132 12.17 -14.29 11.58
C LEU A 132 11.78 -15.64 12.22
N PRO A 133 12.32 -16.05 13.39
CA PRO A 133 11.87 -17.27 14.06
C PRO A 133 10.39 -17.21 14.47
N VAL A 134 9.87 -16.04 14.83
CA VAL A 134 8.45 -15.84 15.14
C VAL A 134 7.60 -16.09 13.89
N LEU A 135 8.04 -15.57 12.73
CA LEU A 135 7.37 -15.82 11.45
C LEU A 135 7.43 -17.29 11.05
N GLU A 136 8.59 -17.93 11.17
CA GLU A 136 8.75 -19.37 10.92
C GLU A 136 7.78 -20.19 11.76
N TYR A 137 7.67 -19.88 13.05
CA TYR A 137 6.74 -20.54 13.97
C TYR A 137 5.28 -20.39 13.53
N ILE A 138 4.78 -19.16 13.34
CA ILE A 138 3.37 -18.95 12.98
C ILE A 138 3.05 -19.53 11.59
N HIS A 139 3.99 -19.44 10.63
CA HIS A 139 3.82 -20.02 9.31
C HIS A 139 3.77 -21.55 9.36
N SER A 140 4.54 -22.19 10.25
CA SER A 140 4.46 -23.65 10.50
C SER A 140 3.10 -24.09 11.07
N CYS A 141 2.41 -23.19 11.78
CA CYS A 141 1.05 -23.36 12.25
C CYS A 141 -0.01 -22.99 11.20
N ASN A 142 0.37 -22.72 9.94
CA ASN A 142 -0.50 -22.25 8.85
C ASN A 142 -1.21 -20.92 9.15
N ILE A 143 -0.59 -20.07 9.97
CA ILE A 143 -1.07 -18.74 10.35
C ILE A 143 -0.25 -17.69 9.61
N ILE A 144 -0.90 -16.76 8.91
CA ILE A 144 -0.27 -15.57 8.34
C ILE A 144 -0.74 -14.36 9.14
N HIS A 145 0.19 -13.53 9.61
CA HIS A 145 -0.10 -12.39 10.47
C HIS A 145 -0.85 -11.29 9.71
N ARG A 146 -0.37 -10.91 8.52
CA ARG A 146 -0.93 -9.92 7.57
C ARG A 146 -0.90 -8.46 8.02
N ASP A 147 -0.65 -8.19 9.29
CA ASP A 147 -0.52 -6.82 9.81
C ASP A 147 0.80 -6.61 10.55
N ILE A 148 1.91 -7.10 9.99
CA ILE A 148 3.23 -6.84 10.55
C ILE A 148 3.56 -5.36 10.33
N SER A 149 3.81 -4.64 11.42
CA SER A 149 4.20 -3.25 11.43
C SER A 149 5.00 -2.91 12.69
N LEU A 150 5.62 -1.72 12.73
CA LEU A 150 6.40 -1.31 13.91
C LEU A 150 5.53 -1.04 15.16
N GLU A 151 4.25 -0.78 14.98
CA GLU A 151 3.28 -0.65 16.09
C GLU A 151 2.91 -2.00 16.69
N ASN A 152 3.02 -3.07 15.91
CA ASN A 152 2.65 -4.43 16.30
C ASN A 152 3.86 -5.26 16.77
N VAL A 153 5.02 -4.64 17.00
CA VAL A 153 6.19 -5.28 17.60
C VAL A 153 6.63 -4.48 18.82
N MET A 154 6.59 -5.11 19.99
CA MET A 154 6.98 -4.51 21.27
C MET A 154 8.32 -5.05 21.76
N LEU A 155 9.18 -4.20 22.30
CA LEU A 155 10.36 -4.61 23.04
C LEU A 155 10.05 -4.55 24.55
N PRO A 156 10.04 -5.69 25.27
CA PRO A 156 9.82 -5.71 26.71
C PRO A 156 10.95 -5.04 27.49
N ASP A 157 10.62 -4.34 28.58
CA ASP A 157 11.60 -3.65 29.45
C ASP A 157 12.49 -4.61 30.26
N ASN A 158 12.10 -5.89 30.35
CA ASN A 158 12.81 -6.92 31.11
C ASN A 158 14.03 -7.54 30.37
N GLY A 159 14.38 -7.00 29.19
CA GLY A 159 15.51 -7.49 28.37
C GLY A 159 15.19 -8.73 27.53
N SER A 160 13.91 -9.13 27.45
CA SER A 160 13.49 -10.21 26.55
C SER A 160 13.49 -9.78 25.09
N LYS A 161 13.37 -10.77 24.20
CA LYS A 161 13.28 -10.55 22.75
C LYS A 161 12.00 -9.77 22.37
N PRO A 162 11.98 -9.11 21.19
CA PRO A 162 10.79 -8.47 20.65
C PRO A 162 9.58 -9.41 20.58
N VAL A 163 8.41 -8.91 20.95
CA VAL A 163 7.13 -9.63 20.99
C VAL A 163 6.23 -9.11 19.86
N LEU A 164 5.75 -10.01 19.02
CA LEU A 164 4.75 -9.73 17.97
C LEU A 164 3.35 -9.73 18.59
N ILE A 165 2.62 -8.64 18.45
CA ILE A 165 1.28 -8.45 18.99
C ILE A 165 0.25 -8.25 17.87
N ASP A 166 -1.03 -8.34 18.25
CA ASP A 166 -2.20 -8.00 17.41
C ASP A 166 -2.45 -8.91 16.19
N PHE A 167 -3.07 -10.06 16.45
CA PHE A 167 -3.39 -11.09 15.45
C PHE A 167 -4.76 -10.86 14.79
N GLY A 168 -5.32 -9.64 14.87
CA GLY A 168 -6.69 -9.28 14.47
C GLY A 168 -7.04 -9.47 12.99
N VAL A 169 -6.06 -9.75 12.12
CA VAL A 169 -6.23 -9.84 10.66
C VAL A 169 -5.94 -11.24 10.09
N VAL A 170 -5.62 -12.21 10.95
CA VAL A 170 -5.13 -13.53 10.54
C VAL A 170 -6.11 -14.31 9.67
N LYS A 171 -5.61 -15.05 8.67
CA LYS A 171 -6.37 -16.10 7.98
C LYS A 171 -5.67 -17.46 8.03
N GLU A 172 -6.20 -18.38 8.82
CA GLU A 172 -6.11 -19.82 8.55
C GLU A 172 -6.76 -20.11 7.19
N LYS A 173 -5.98 -20.61 6.22
CA LYS A 173 -6.36 -21.50 5.10
C LYS A 173 -5.20 -21.54 4.09
N PHE A 174 -4.29 -22.49 4.27
CA PHE A 174 -3.27 -22.83 3.29
C PHE A 174 -3.59 -24.09 2.44
N ASN A 175 -4.75 -24.72 2.63
CA ASN A 175 -5.10 -25.96 1.91
C ASN A 175 -6.05 -25.77 0.71
N GLN A 176 -5.97 -24.66 -0.03
CA GLN A 176 -6.74 -24.50 -1.27
C GLN A 176 -5.91 -23.95 -2.43
N ILE A 177 -4.67 -24.41 -2.55
CA ILE A 177 -3.97 -24.42 -3.83
C ILE A 177 -3.50 -25.87 -4.01
N PHE A 178 -3.80 -26.44 -5.18
CA PHE A 178 -3.56 -27.83 -5.61
C PHE A 178 -4.64 -28.87 -5.26
N VAL A 179 -5.87 -28.67 -5.77
CA VAL A 179 -6.61 -29.79 -6.40
C VAL A 179 -7.32 -29.24 -7.64
N THR A 180 -6.88 -29.71 -8.80
CA THR A 180 -7.66 -29.73 -10.03
C THR A 180 -8.95 -30.49 -9.76
N ASP A 181 -10.10 -29.82 -9.83
CA ASP A 181 -11.27 -30.45 -10.43
C ASP A 181 -12.27 -29.41 -10.92
N SER A 182 -12.66 -29.65 -12.17
CA SER A 182 -13.68 -28.94 -12.92
C SER A 182 -15.05 -29.14 -12.25
N SER A 183 -15.93 -28.15 -12.43
CA SER A 183 -17.37 -28.16 -12.10
C SER A 183 -17.78 -27.83 -10.65
N SER A 184 -17.86 -26.52 -10.35
CA SER A 184 -19.05 -25.94 -9.72
C SER A 184 -18.90 -24.42 -9.60
N GLU A 185 -19.76 -23.69 -10.29
CA GLU A 185 -19.98 -22.26 -10.11
C GLU A 185 -20.48 -21.99 -8.69
N GLN A 186 -19.59 -21.53 -7.80
CA GLN A 186 -19.98 -20.96 -6.51
C GLN A 186 -19.26 -19.64 -6.26
N TYR A 187 -20.05 -18.57 -6.31
CA TYR A 187 -19.85 -17.22 -5.81
C TYR A 187 -18.50 -16.96 -5.11
N CYS A 188 -17.63 -16.27 -5.86
CA CYS A 188 -16.40 -15.66 -5.38
C CYS A 188 -16.72 -14.60 -4.31
N THR A 189 -16.69 -14.99 -3.04
CA THR A 189 -16.76 -14.04 -1.93
C THR A 189 -15.51 -13.17 -1.97
N LYS A 190 -15.68 -11.89 -2.34
CA LYS A 190 -14.65 -10.84 -2.33
C LYS A 190 -13.82 -10.97 -1.05
N ALA A 191 -12.52 -11.25 -1.20
CA ALA A 191 -11.58 -11.16 -0.10
C ALA A 191 -11.64 -9.75 0.48
N SER A 192 -11.86 -9.63 1.78
CA SER A 192 -11.81 -8.34 2.48
C SER A 192 -10.40 -7.76 2.31
N VAL A 193 -10.31 -6.54 1.77
CA VAL A 193 -9.05 -5.77 1.75
C VAL A 193 -8.71 -5.48 3.20
N VAL A 194 -7.77 -6.22 3.77
CA VAL A 194 -7.23 -5.95 5.11
C VAL A 194 -5.73 -5.79 4.98
N GLY A 195 -5.20 -4.67 5.48
CA GLY A 195 -3.78 -4.37 5.44
C GLY A 195 -3.50 -2.91 5.78
N LYS A 196 -2.37 -2.68 6.46
CA LYS A 196 -1.86 -1.35 6.76
C LYS A 196 -1.16 -0.73 5.55
N ILE A 197 -1.61 0.47 5.15
CA ILE A 197 -1.08 1.22 4.01
C ILE A 197 0.41 1.51 4.25
N GLY A 198 1.25 1.21 3.24
CA GLY A 198 2.70 1.38 3.29
C GLY A 198 3.48 0.15 3.79
N TYR A 199 2.86 -0.71 4.60
CA TYR A 199 3.46 -1.97 5.08
C TYR A 199 3.03 -3.18 4.27
N SER A 200 1.75 -3.21 3.88
CA SER A 200 1.16 -4.37 3.22
C SER A 200 1.62 -4.51 1.77
N PRO A 201 1.89 -5.74 1.29
CA PRO A 201 2.31 -5.97 -0.07
C PRO A 201 1.16 -5.83 -1.08
N PRO A 202 1.46 -5.59 -2.38
CA PRO A 202 0.45 -5.31 -3.39
C PRO A 202 -0.60 -6.41 -3.58
N GLU A 203 -0.23 -7.69 -3.48
CA GLU A 203 -1.18 -8.80 -3.60
C GLU A 203 -2.23 -8.82 -2.47
N GLN A 204 -1.84 -8.35 -1.28
CA GLN A 204 -2.74 -8.24 -0.14
C GLN A 204 -3.70 -7.06 -0.31
N LEU A 205 -3.18 -5.91 -0.76
CA LEU A 205 -3.98 -4.72 -0.98
C LEU A 205 -4.93 -4.85 -2.17
N ARG A 206 -4.46 -5.41 -3.29
CA ARG A 206 -5.18 -5.45 -4.57
C ARG A 206 -6.09 -6.67 -4.70
N LEU A 207 -5.64 -7.84 -4.24
CA LEU A 207 -6.33 -9.11 -4.45
C LEU A 207 -6.88 -9.72 -3.14
N GLY A 208 -6.52 -9.17 -1.97
CA GLY A 208 -6.83 -9.77 -0.67
C GLY A 208 -6.13 -11.13 -0.46
N GLN A 209 -5.09 -11.40 -1.25
CA GLN A 209 -4.27 -12.60 -1.18
C GLN A 209 -3.09 -12.38 -0.25
N CYS A 210 -2.66 -13.42 0.43
CA CYS A 210 -1.56 -13.34 1.39
C CYS A 210 -0.86 -14.68 1.48
N TYR A 211 0.44 -14.62 1.70
CA TYR A 211 1.34 -15.76 1.77
C TYR A 211 2.34 -15.56 2.92
N PRO A 212 3.10 -16.58 3.35
CA PRO A 212 4.25 -16.40 4.22
C PRO A 212 5.19 -15.31 3.70
N SER A 213 5.38 -15.26 2.38
CA SER A 213 6.17 -14.24 1.69
C SER A 213 5.53 -12.83 1.72
N SER A 214 4.25 -12.71 2.06
CA SER A 214 3.60 -11.41 2.32
C SER A 214 4.00 -10.85 3.70
N ASP A 215 4.08 -11.71 4.72
CA ASP A 215 4.59 -11.32 6.04
C ASP A 215 6.08 -10.97 5.98
N ILE A 216 6.87 -11.71 5.19
CA ILE A 216 8.29 -11.42 4.94
C ILE A 216 8.46 -10.04 4.29
N TYR A 217 7.61 -9.68 3.33
CA TYR A 217 7.62 -8.34 2.74
C TYR A 217 7.37 -7.26 3.80
N ALA A 218 6.33 -7.43 4.62
CA ALA A 218 5.98 -6.46 5.66
C ALA A 218 7.10 -6.31 6.71
N LEU A 219 7.77 -7.42 7.07
CA LEU A 219 8.95 -7.39 7.93
C LEU A 219 10.12 -6.61 7.32
N ALA A 220 10.35 -6.74 6.01
CA ALA A 220 11.36 -5.95 5.31
C ALA A 220 11.02 -4.46 5.25
N VAL A 221 9.74 -4.11 5.12
CA VAL A 221 9.29 -2.71 5.24
C VAL A 221 9.65 -2.16 6.61
N CYS A 222 9.35 -2.88 7.69
CA CYS A 222 9.75 -2.51 9.04
C CYS A 222 11.27 -2.29 9.15
N ALA A 223 12.08 -3.23 8.64
CA ALA A 223 13.54 -3.10 8.64
C ALA A 223 14.03 -1.85 7.90
N VAL A 224 13.46 -1.56 6.73
CA VAL A 224 13.78 -0.35 5.97
C VAL A 224 13.40 0.94 6.72
N ILE A 225 12.25 0.97 7.40
CA ILE A 225 11.86 2.12 8.23
C ILE A 225 12.84 2.28 9.40
N LEU A 226 13.22 1.18 10.08
CA LEU A 226 14.18 1.22 11.18
C LEU A 226 15.55 1.74 10.75
N LEU A 227 16.02 1.37 9.55
CA LEU A 227 17.30 1.85 8.98
C LEU A 227 17.24 3.31 8.54
N THR A 228 16.14 3.74 7.93
CA THR A 228 16.01 5.07 7.32
C THR A 228 15.51 6.14 8.29
N GLY A 229 14.76 5.74 9.32
CA GLY A 229 13.96 6.64 10.15
C GLY A 229 12.81 7.33 9.42
N LYS A 230 12.42 6.83 8.23
CA LYS A 230 11.40 7.45 7.37
C LYS A 230 10.21 6.52 7.19
N MET A 231 9.02 7.10 7.14
CA MET A 231 7.79 6.37 6.89
C MET A 231 7.71 5.87 5.43
N PRO A 232 6.98 4.76 5.14
CA PRO A 232 6.92 4.17 3.80
C PRO A 232 6.58 5.13 2.67
N TYR A 233 5.65 6.06 2.89
CA TYR A 233 5.23 7.03 1.86
C TYR A 233 6.34 8.01 1.43
N LEU A 234 7.41 8.15 2.22
CA LEU A 234 8.59 8.95 1.87
C LEU A 234 9.66 8.14 1.14
N LEU A 235 9.48 6.82 1.08
CA LEU A 235 10.47 5.86 0.57
C LEU A 235 10.02 5.17 -0.72
N ILE A 236 8.80 5.47 -1.18
CA ILE A 236 8.18 4.91 -2.38
C ILE A 236 7.98 6.04 -3.39
N ASP A 237 8.36 5.83 -4.64
CA ASP A 237 8.15 6.81 -5.71
C ASP A 237 6.75 6.72 -6.36
N GLU A 238 6.47 7.60 -7.33
CA GLU A 238 5.20 7.64 -8.06
C GLU A 238 4.90 6.34 -8.83
N SER A 239 5.92 5.51 -9.07
CA SER A 239 5.82 4.20 -9.73
C SER A 239 5.70 3.04 -8.74
N LEU A 240 5.51 3.32 -7.45
CA LEU A 240 5.47 2.36 -6.35
C LEU A 240 6.78 1.59 -6.11
N ASN A 241 7.91 2.11 -6.58
CA ASN A 241 9.21 1.50 -6.35
C ASN A 241 9.87 2.04 -5.09
N TRP A 242 10.55 1.15 -4.38
CA TRP A 242 11.34 1.47 -3.20
C TRP A 242 12.62 2.24 -3.57
N GLN A 243 12.82 3.40 -2.93
CA GLN A 243 13.97 4.31 -3.13
C GLN A 243 14.81 4.48 -1.84
N TRP A 244 14.71 3.55 -0.90
CA TRP A 244 15.30 3.66 0.43
C TRP A 244 16.83 3.60 0.44
N GLN A 245 17.45 2.93 -0.55
CA GLN A 245 18.92 2.78 -0.66
C GLN A 245 19.64 4.13 -0.74
N LYS A 246 18.97 5.17 -1.28
CA LYS A 246 19.53 6.54 -1.34
C LYS A 246 19.62 7.22 0.03
N SER A 247 18.87 6.72 1.01
CA SER A 247 18.73 7.31 2.34
C SER A 247 19.54 6.60 3.42
N VAL A 248 20.23 5.50 3.10
CA VAL A 248 20.96 4.68 4.08
C VAL A 248 22.32 4.26 3.53
N ASN A 249 23.28 4.07 4.44
CA ASN A 249 24.57 3.47 4.12
C ASN A 249 24.66 2.12 4.84
N ILE A 250 24.38 1.04 4.10
CA ILE A 250 24.43 -0.34 4.60
C ILE A 250 25.26 -1.20 3.66
N SER A 251 25.66 -2.39 4.10
CA SER A 251 26.35 -3.35 3.26
C SER A 251 25.50 -3.71 2.04
N GLY A 252 26.16 -3.86 0.88
CA GLY A 252 25.50 -4.33 -0.34
C GLY A 252 24.89 -5.72 -0.18
N TYR A 253 25.30 -6.47 0.83
CA TYR A 253 24.73 -7.77 1.17
C TYR A 253 23.36 -7.65 1.84
N LEU A 254 23.26 -6.92 2.96
CA LEU A 254 21.96 -6.68 3.60
C LEU A 254 20.99 -6.00 2.63
N ALA A 255 21.50 -5.10 1.79
CA ALA A 255 20.68 -4.43 0.79
C ALA A 255 20.02 -5.40 -0.19
N LYS A 256 20.76 -6.40 -0.70
CA LYS A 256 20.24 -7.45 -1.59
C LYS A 256 19.21 -8.33 -0.91
N ILE A 257 19.40 -8.65 0.37
CA ILE A 257 18.41 -9.43 1.14
C ILE A 257 17.10 -8.65 1.23
N LEU A 258 17.16 -7.39 1.67
CA LEU A 258 15.97 -6.53 1.82
C LEU A 258 15.28 -6.30 0.47
N GLU A 259 16.03 -6.10 -0.61
CA GLU A 259 15.48 -5.97 -1.97
C GLU A 259 14.71 -7.23 -2.40
N LYS A 260 15.26 -8.42 -2.15
CA LYS A 260 14.58 -9.67 -2.44
C LYS A 260 13.33 -9.88 -1.56
N MET A 261 13.38 -9.51 -0.28
CA MET A 261 12.19 -9.55 0.58
C MET A 261 11.10 -8.56 0.11
N LEU A 262 11.49 -7.42 -0.47
CA LEU A 262 10.60 -6.37 -0.98
C LEU A 262 10.18 -6.53 -2.44
N ALA A 263 10.51 -7.65 -3.10
CA ALA A 263 10.15 -7.86 -4.51
C ALA A 263 8.63 -7.74 -4.72
N GLU A 264 8.17 -7.07 -5.79
CA GLU A 264 6.73 -6.83 -6.01
C GLU A 264 5.96 -8.15 -6.10
N LEU A 265 6.49 -9.14 -6.84
CA LEU A 265 5.85 -10.44 -7.02
C LEU A 265 6.19 -11.39 -5.87
N PRO A 266 5.21 -12.01 -5.20
CA PRO A 266 5.44 -12.96 -4.09
C PRO A 266 6.40 -14.11 -4.43
N ILE A 267 6.34 -14.62 -5.66
CA ILE A 267 7.20 -15.71 -6.14
C ILE A 267 8.68 -15.32 -6.27
N LYS A 268 8.97 -14.01 -6.38
CA LYS A 268 10.35 -13.49 -6.44
C LYS A 268 10.94 -13.24 -5.06
N ARG A 269 10.12 -13.31 -4.00
CA ARG A 269 10.57 -13.17 -2.61
C ARG A 269 11.13 -14.48 -2.08
N TYR A 270 11.71 -14.45 -0.89
CA TYR A 270 11.94 -15.65 -0.10
C TYR A 270 10.60 -16.32 0.22
N GLN A 271 10.55 -17.65 0.11
CA GLN A 271 9.30 -18.40 0.30
C GLN A 271 9.09 -18.81 1.75
N SER A 272 10.14 -18.73 2.58
CA SER A 272 10.10 -19.03 4.01
C SER A 272 10.99 -18.09 4.82
N ALA A 273 10.64 -17.86 6.09
CA ALA A 273 11.47 -17.08 7.00
C ALA A 273 12.85 -17.73 7.20
N LYS A 274 12.91 -19.07 7.17
CA LYS A 274 14.14 -19.86 7.26
C LYS A 274 15.15 -19.53 6.15
N GLU A 275 14.70 -19.34 4.91
CA GLU A 275 15.60 -18.93 3.82
C GLU A 275 16.25 -17.57 4.12
N VAL A 276 15.51 -16.64 4.72
CA VAL A 276 16.03 -15.32 5.09
C VAL A 276 17.05 -15.44 6.22
N ILE A 277 16.78 -16.28 7.23
CA ILE A 277 17.71 -16.53 8.35
C ILE A 277 19.05 -17.05 7.83
N ILE A 278 19.01 -18.09 6.98
CA ILE A 278 20.22 -18.69 6.39
C ILE A 278 21.05 -17.63 5.66
N GLU A 279 20.41 -16.79 4.84
CA GLU A 279 21.11 -15.73 4.12
C GLU A 279 21.68 -14.67 5.10
N LEU A 280 20.93 -14.23 6.12
CA LEU A 280 21.44 -13.29 7.12
C LEU A 280 22.63 -13.85 7.92
N GLU A 281 22.65 -15.14 8.24
CA GLU A 281 23.74 -15.78 8.97
C GLU A 281 24.99 -15.99 8.08
N ASN A 282 24.81 -16.33 6.81
CA ASN A 282 25.92 -16.50 5.87
C ASN A 282 26.77 -15.23 5.70
N SER A 283 26.19 -14.03 5.86
CA SER A 283 27.00 -12.80 5.92
C SER A 283 27.87 -12.64 7.15
N CYS A 284 27.55 -13.30 8.27
CA CYS A 284 28.44 -13.29 9.44
C CYS A 284 29.74 -14.05 9.15
N ASN A 285 29.66 -15.13 8.35
CA ASN A 285 30.79 -16.01 8.07
C ASN A 285 31.73 -15.48 6.99
N TYR A 286 31.27 -14.61 6.08
CA TYR A 286 32.14 -13.98 5.06
C TYR A 286 33.03 -12.86 5.61
N ASN A 287 32.68 -12.26 6.76
CA ASN A 287 33.47 -11.19 7.38
C ASN A 287 34.63 -11.70 8.27
N ILE A 288 34.82 -13.01 8.41
CA ILE A 288 35.90 -13.61 9.23
C ILE A 288 37.09 -14.09 8.38
N ASN A 289 36.98 -14.17 7.04
CA ASN A 289 38.03 -14.73 6.17
C ASN A 289 38.54 -13.77 5.08
N VAL A 290 38.80 -12.51 5.43
CA VAL A 290 39.67 -11.65 4.60
C VAL A 290 40.71 -10.98 5.49
N SER A 291 41.74 -11.75 5.84
CA SER A 291 43.05 -11.21 6.18
C SER A 291 43.83 -10.97 4.88
N ASP A 292 44.34 -9.76 4.72
CA ASP A 292 45.33 -9.35 3.72
C ASP A 292 46.43 -10.42 3.56
N SER A 293 46.48 -11.08 2.40
CA SER A 293 47.71 -11.52 1.73
C SER A 293 47.38 -12.20 0.39
N ASP A 294 47.98 -11.65 -0.67
CA ASP A 294 48.45 -12.37 -1.86
C ASP A 294 47.43 -12.97 -2.85
N LEU A 295 47.18 -12.24 -3.95
CA LEU A 295 47.77 -12.53 -5.28
C LEU A 295 47.02 -11.79 -6.41
N LYS A 296 47.73 -10.85 -7.06
CA LYS A 296 47.48 -10.53 -8.48
C LYS A 296 47.86 -11.73 -9.34
N PRO A 297 47.20 -11.91 -10.50
CA PRO A 297 48.00 -11.74 -11.71
C PRO A 297 47.31 -10.87 -12.77
N LYS A 298 48.16 -10.07 -13.44
CA LYS A 298 47.88 -9.39 -14.71
C LYS A 298 47.61 -10.44 -15.79
N ILE A 299 46.52 -10.29 -16.55
CA ILE A 299 46.47 -10.76 -17.94
C ILE A 299 45.94 -9.62 -18.81
N SER A 300 46.78 -9.23 -19.75
CA SER A 300 46.50 -8.33 -20.87
C SER A 300 45.79 -9.12 -21.97
N LEU A 301 44.69 -8.60 -22.50
CA LEU A 301 44.12 -9.04 -23.78
C LEU A 301 43.89 -7.81 -24.67
N GLY A 302 44.97 -7.38 -25.31
CA GLY A 302 44.90 -6.77 -26.63
C GLY A 302 45.09 -7.85 -27.68
N GLY A 303 44.17 -7.92 -28.64
CA GLY A 303 44.34 -8.69 -29.88
C GLY A 303 43.23 -9.72 -30.13
N ILE A 304 42.68 -9.66 -31.36
CA ILE A 304 41.82 -10.67 -32.02
C ILE A 304 40.34 -10.52 -31.54
N ILE A 305 39.37 -9.97 -32.26
CA ILE A 305 39.04 -9.98 -33.70
C ILE A 305 38.30 -8.68 -34.07
N SER A 306 38.90 -7.93 -34.98
CA SER A 306 38.21 -7.08 -35.95
C SER A 306 37.66 -7.99 -37.06
N SER A 307 36.34 -8.07 -37.22
CA SER A 307 35.72 -8.29 -38.53
C SER A 307 34.20 -8.13 -38.43
N LEU A 308 33.62 -7.48 -39.45
CA LEU A 308 32.20 -7.36 -39.78
C LEU A 308 31.43 -6.19 -39.15
N LEU A 309 31.80 -4.99 -39.59
CA LEU A 309 30.86 -3.92 -39.92
C LEU A 309 30.89 -3.70 -41.44
N PRO A 310 29.74 -3.51 -42.11
CA PRO A 310 29.67 -2.66 -43.29
C PRO A 310 29.30 -1.23 -42.90
N LYS A 311 30.08 -0.30 -43.44
CA LYS A 311 29.86 1.15 -43.44
C LYS A 311 28.75 1.55 -44.42
N GLN A 312 28.16 2.73 -44.20
CA GLN A 312 27.89 3.84 -45.15
C GLN A 312 26.71 4.67 -44.60
N THR A 313 26.59 5.99 -44.66
CA THR A 313 27.39 7.15 -45.11
C THR A 313 26.65 8.40 -44.64
N ASP A 314 27.38 9.51 -44.47
CA ASP A 314 26.92 10.84 -44.11
C ASP A 314 25.83 11.46 -45.01
N ASN A 315 24.97 12.31 -44.44
CA ASN A 315 24.88 13.72 -44.88
C ASN A 315 24.04 14.63 -43.97
N LYS A 316 24.59 15.81 -43.69
CA LYS A 316 23.97 16.98 -43.02
C LYS A 316 23.12 17.79 -44.01
N LYS A 317 22.01 18.40 -43.56
CA LYS A 317 21.66 19.81 -43.87
C LYS A 317 20.50 20.37 -43.01
N LYS A 318 20.69 21.62 -42.56
CA LYS A 318 19.73 22.57 -41.95
C LYS A 318 18.74 23.11 -43.00
N LEU A 319 17.52 23.48 -42.60
CA LEU A 319 16.96 24.86 -42.69
C LEU A 319 15.51 24.96 -42.15
N LYS A 320 15.12 26.20 -41.84
CA LYS A 320 13.98 26.69 -41.04
C LYS A 320 12.70 26.97 -41.87
N ALA A 321 11.57 26.90 -41.15
CA ALA A 321 10.45 27.86 -41.04
C ALA A 321 9.52 28.25 -42.23
N ASP A 322 8.24 28.22 -41.87
CA ASP A 322 7.10 29.10 -42.22
C ASP A 322 6.12 28.77 -43.37
N GLU A 323 4.84 28.90 -42.97
CA GLU A 323 3.62 29.30 -43.68
C GLU A 323 2.59 28.29 -44.23
N GLU A 324 1.34 28.71 -44.02
CA GLU A 324 0.05 28.04 -44.10
C GLU A 324 -0.47 27.88 -45.55
N LEU A 325 -1.34 26.88 -45.74
CA LEU A 325 -2.76 27.02 -46.11
C LEU A 325 -3.24 26.07 -47.22
N SER A 326 -4.43 25.51 -46.94
CA SER A 326 -5.47 25.01 -47.85
C SER A 326 -5.47 23.53 -48.27
N PHE A 327 -6.52 22.86 -47.79
CA PHE A 327 -7.01 21.56 -48.21
C PHE A 327 -7.66 21.64 -49.59
N GLU A 328 -7.40 20.66 -50.48
CA GLU A 328 -8.48 19.93 -51.15
C GLU A 328 -7.98 18.64 -51.87
N LYS A 329 -8.66 17.53 -51.54
CA LYS A 329 -8.92 16.30 -52.32
C LYS A 329 -7.81 15.24 -52.55
N LEU A 330 -7.94 14.22 -51.69
CA LEU A 330 -8.16 12.78 -52.00
C LEU A 330 -7.13 12.02 -52.85
N GLY A 331 -6.37 11.17 -52.15
CA GLY A 331 -5.65 10.03 -52.73
C GLY A 331 -4.91 9.23 -51.65
N GLN A 332 -5.63 8.31 -51.00
CA GLN A 332 -5.14 7.08 -50.32
C GLN A 332 -3.77 7.16 -49.59
N THR A 333 -3.79 7.38 -48.27
CA THR A 333 -2.72 7.00 -47.33
C THR A 333 -3.32 6.59 -45.96
N PRO A 334 -2.65 5.71 -45.18
CA PRO A 334 -3.24 5.04 -44.02
C PRO A 334 -3.47 6.03 -42.86
N VAL A 335 -4.66 6.02 -42.28
CA VAL A 335 -5.01 6.90 -41.16
C VAL A 335 -4.43 6.31 -39.88
N SER A 336 -3.19 6.69 -39.56
CA SER A 336 -2.65 6.53 -38.21
C SER A 336 -3.60 7.17 -37.20
N LEU A 337 -4.01 6.42 -36.17
CA LEU A 337 -4.84 6.92 -35.07
C LEU A 337 -4.27 8.23 -34.51
N ASN A 338 -5.13 9.23 -34.30
CA ASN A 338 -4.72 10.51 -33.72
C ASN A 338 -4.10 10.28 -32.32
N PRO A 339 -2.87 10.76 -32.04
CA PRO A 339 -2.20 10.58 -30.75
C PRO A 339 -3.02 11.07 -29.55
N GLN A 340 -3.78 12.16 -29.70
CA GLN A 340 -4.66 12.66 -28.64
C GLN A 340 -5.86 11.74 -28.39
N PHE A 341 -6.31 11.02 -29.41
CA PHE A 341 -7.35 10.01 -29.27
C PHE A 341 -6.81 8.74 -28.59
N VAL A 342 -5.56 8.36 -28.88
CA VAL A 342 -4.86 7.26 -28.22
C VAL A 342 -4.66 7.54 -26.73
N ASP A 343 -4.11 8.70 -26.38
CA ASP A 343 -3.93 9.11 -24.98
C ASP A 343 -5.27 9.18 -24.24
N TYR A 344 -6.30 9.70 -24.91
CA TYR A 344 -7.63 9.76 -24.34
C TYR A 344 -8.22 8.36 -24.09
N CYS A 345 -8.12 7.45 -25.06
CA CYS A 345 -8.55 6.06 -24.89
C CYS A 345 -7.75 5.36 -23.78
N GLN A 346 -6.46 5.63 -23.65
CA GLN A 346 -5.62 5.07 -22.58
C GLN A 346 -6.06 5.57 -21.20
N GLN A 347 -6.33 6.87 -21.05
CA GLN A 347 -6.83 7.45 -19.80
C GLN A 347 -8.19 6.87 -19.42
N GLN A 348 -9.09 6.70 -20.40
CA GLN A 348 -10.38 6.07 -20.16
C GLN A 348 -10.21 4.59 -19.84
N LEU A 349 -9.44 3.83 -20.62
CA LEU A 349 -9.21 2.41 -20.38
C LEU A 349 -8.54 2.16 -19.01
N THR A 350 -7.74 3.10 -18.50
CA THR A 350 -7.15 3.05 -17.15
C THR A 350 -8.22 3.01 -16.06
N SER A 351 -9.36 3.66 -16.23
CA SER A 351 -10.45 3.63 -15.24
C SER A 351 -11.20 2.29 -15.21
N PHE A 352 -11.13 1.49 -16.29
CA PHE A 352 -11.81 0.19 -16.41
C PHE A 352 -10.88 -1.02 -16.21
N VAL A 353 -9.62 -0.91 -16.63
CA VAL A 353 -8.63 -2.01 -16.69
C VAL A 353 -7.37 -1.72 -15.86
N GLY A 354 -7.24 -0.51 -15.30
CA GLY A 354 -6.12 -0.13 -14.45
C GLY A 354 -4.80 0.05 -15.21
N PRO A 355 -3.63 -0.16 -14.59
CA PRO A 355 -2.32 0.12 -15.19
C PRO A 355 -1.97 -0.78 -16.38
N LEU A 356 -2.71 -1.88 -16.59
CA LEU A 356 -2.62 -2.71 -17.79
C LEU A 356 -3.16 -2.00 -19.05
N ALA A 357 -3.86 -0.87 -18.89
CA ALA A 357 -4.36 -0.09 -20.01
C ALA A 357 -3.25 0.33 -20.98
N SER A 358 -2.07 0.72 -20.50
CA SER A 358 -0.94 1.07 -21.40
C SER A 358 -0.44 -0.13 -22.21
N VAL A 359 -0.37 -1.31 -21.59
CA VAL A 359 0.07 -2.55 -22.25
C VAL A 359 -0.99 -3.04 -23.24
N VAL A 360 -2.26 -3.02 -22.86
CA VAL A 360 -3.37 -3.40 -23.74
C VAL A 360 -3.47 -2.43 -24.92
N MET A 361 -3.26 -1.13 -24.69
CA MET A 361 -3.21 -0.11 -25.75
C MET A 361 -2.05 -0.34 -26.70
N GLN A 362 -0.83 -0.52 -26.17
CA GLN A 362 0.37 -0.73 -26.97
C GLN A 362 0.28 -2.04 -27.76
N GLN A 363 -0.14 -3.13 -27.13
CA GLN A 363 -0.36 -4.41 -27.80
C GLN A 363 -1.45 -4.32 -28.88
N THR A 364 -2.53 -3.57 -28.66
CA THR A 364 -3.61 -3.44 -29.67
C THR A 364 -3.17 -2.59 -30.87
N LEU A 365 -2.34 -1.56 -30.63
CA LEU A 365 -1.73 -0.73 -31.68
C LEU A 365 -0.67 -1.51 -32.47
N ASP A 366 0.14 -2.33 -31.79
CA ASP A 366 1.16 -3.18 -32.41
C ASP A 366 0.54 -4.32 -33.23
N GLU A 367 -0.58 -4.89 -32.75
CA GLU A 367 -1.33 -5.94 -33.46
C GLU A 367 -2.16 -5.40 -34.64
N ASN A 368 -2.56 -4.11 -34.62
CA ASN A 368 -3.43 -3.51 -35.64
C ASN A 368 -3.01 -2.07 -35.99
N PRO A 369 -1.92 -1.88 -36.75
CA PRO A 369 -1.32 -0.56 -37.00
C PRO A 369 -2.21 0.40 -37.83
N ASP A 370 -3.14 -0.12 -38.62
CA ASP A 370 -4.03 0.66 -39.52
C ASP A 370 -5.51 0.68 -39.09
N ILE A 371 -5.81 0.38 -37.82
CA ILE A 371 -7.18 0.21 -37.33
C ILE A 371 -7.96 1.54 -37.23
N ALA A 372 -9.21 1.54 -37.73
CA ALA A 372 -10.09 2.70 -37.64
C ALA A 372 -10.55 2.97 -36.20
N SER A 373 -10.74 4.24 -35.81
CA SER A 373 -11.04 4.63 -34.41
C SER A 373 -12.27 3.96 -33.79
N LYS A 374 -13.28 3.61 -34.59
CA LYS A 374 -14.48 2.91 -34.11
C LYS A 374 -14.19 1.44 -33.84
N GLU A 375 -13.42 0.82 -34.73
CA GLU A 375 -13.01 -0.59 -34.63
C GLU A 375 -11.98 -0.78 -33.50
N PHE A 376 -11.13 0.21 -33.28
CA PHE A 376 -10.18 0.26 -32.16
C PHE A 376 -10.89 0.20 -30.80
N ILE A 377 -11.97 0.96 -30.62
CA ILE A 377 -12.75 0.93 -29.37
C ILE A 377 -13.37 -0.45 -29.14
N GLU A 378 -13.84 -1.11 -30.21
CA GLU A 378 -14.41 -2.46 -30.11
C GLU A 378 -13.35 -3.51 -29.77
N VAL A 379 -12.17 -3.45 -30.37
CA VAL A 379 -11.06 -4.34 -30.03
C VAL A 379 -10.62 -4.14 -28.57
N LEU A 380 -10.55 -2.90 -28.10
CA LEU A 380 -10.26 -2.61 -26.70
C LEU A 380 -11.37 -3.12 -25.76
N ALA A 381 -12.64 -2.92 -26.10
CA ALA A 381 -13.77 -3.40 -25.31
C ALA A 381 -13.78 -4.94 -25.21
N ASN A 382 -13.45 -5.63 -26.29
CA ASN A 382 -13.36 -7.10 -26.31
C ASN A 382 -12.18 -7.65 -25.50
N LYS A 383 -11.14 -6.84 -25.24
CA LYS A 383 -10.02 -7.18 -24.35
C LYS A 383 -10.34 -6.93 -22.87
N ILE A 384 -11.52 -6.37 -22.54
CA ILE A 384 -12.00 -6.22 -21.16
C ILE A 384 -12.69 -7.54 -20.74
N PRO A 385 -12.17 -8.27 -19.73
CA PRO A 385 -12.68 -9.62 -19.40
C PRO A 385 -14.13 -9.68 -18.89
N ASN A 386 -14.73 -8.55 -18.55
CA ASN A 386 -16.08 -8.45 -18.02
C ASN A 386 -17.00 -7.78 -19.04
N VAL A 387 -18.03 -8.52 -19.49
CA VAL A 387 -18.98 -8.08 -20.54
C VAL A 387 -19.70 -6.78 -20.17
N GLN A 388 -20.13 -6.63 -18.91
CA GLN A 388 -20.80 -5.41 -18.45
C GLN A 388 -19.85 -4.21 -18.45
N ARG A 389 -18.59 -4.39 -18.03
CA ARG A 389 -17.58 -3.31 -18.08
C ARG A 389 -17.16 -2.96 -19.50
N ALA A 390 -17.17 -3.94 -20.41
CA ALA A 390 -16.93 -3.70 -21.83
C ALA A 390 -18.04 -2.82 -22.42
N GLU A 391 -19.30 -3.08 -22.08
CA GLU A 391 -20.44 -2.24 -22.46
C GLU A 391 -20.39 -0.85 -21.80
N ASP A 392 -20.04 -0.77 -20.51
CA ASP A 392 -19.88 0.52 -19.82
C ASP A 392 -18.78 1.36 -20.47
N PHE A 393 -17.65 0.75 -20.84
CA PHE A 393 -16.56 1.40 -21.57
C PHE A 393 -17.01 1.90 -22.95
N ARG A 394 -17.76 1.09 -23.71
CA ARG A 394 -18.33 1.50 -25.01
C ARG A 394 -19.22 2.72 -24.85
N ASN A 395 -20.17 2.66 -23.92
CA ASN A 395 -21.11 3.75 -23.66
C ASN A 395 -20.39 5.01 -23.16
N HIS A 396 -19.38 4.86 -22.30
CA HIS A 396 -18.62 5.97 -21.74
C HIS A 396 -17.77 6.71 -22.79
N ILE A 397 -17.08 5.98 -23.68
CA ILE A 397 -16.32 6.60 -24.77
C ILE A 397 -17.25 7.25 -25.80
N GLN A 398 -18.41 6.65 -26.08
CA GLN A 398 -19.37 7.19 -27.05
C GLN A 398 -20.06 8.47 -26.53
N LEU A 399 -20.51 8.50 -25.27
CA LEU A 399 -21.09 9.68 -24.61
C LEU A 399 -20.11 10.86 -24.54
N LEU A 400 -18.84 10.60 -24.29
CA LEU A 400 -17.83 11.66 -24.16
C LEU A 400 -17.36 12.22 -25.52
N LYS A 401 -17.54 11.46 -26.61
CA LYS A 401 -17.34 11.98 -27.97
C LYS A 401 -18.36 13.06 -28.32
N GLU A 402 -19.60 12.94 -27.83
CA GLU A 402 -20.64 13.95 -27.99
C GLU A 402 -20.39 15.17 -27.09
N PHE A 403 -19.90 14.97 -25.85
CA PHE A 403 -19.59 16.06 -24.92
C PHE A 403 -18.38 16.92 -25.28
N LYS A 404 -17.41 16.40 -26.06
CA LYS A 404 -16.22 17.18 -26.49
C LYS A 404 -16.51 18.26 -27.54
N LEU A 405 -17.73 18.38 -28.04
CA LEU A 405 -18.18 19.46 -28.93
C LEU A 405 -18.86 20.64 -28.23
N GLU A 406 -19.18 20.54 -26.94
CA GLU A 406 -19.78 21.65 -26.19
C GLU A 406 -18.89 22.12 -25.03
N LYS A 407 -18.55 23.41 -25.04
CA LYS A 407 -17.68 24.08 -24.07
C LYS A 407 -18.24 23.94 -22.64
N THR A 408 -17.50 23.28 -21.75
CA THR A 408 -17.79 23.27 -20.30
C THR A 408 -17.64 24.66 -19.68
N PRO A 409 -18.54 25.08 -18.77
CA PRO A 409 -18.59 26.44 -18.24
C PRO A 409 -17.48 26.72 -17.22
N LYS A 410 -16.93 27.95 -17.25
CA LYS A 410 -15.88 28.42 -16.34
C LYS A 410 -16.48 28.75 -14.96
N LEU A 411 -16.11 28.03 -13.91
CA LEU A 411 -16.40 28.40 -12.53
C LEU A 411 -15.32 29.37 -12.02
N ASN A 412 -15.71 30.60 -11.70
CA ASN A 412 -14.83 31.64 -11.17
C ASN A 412 -14.93 31.75 -9.63
N GLU A 413 -13.93 32.37 -9.00
CA GLU A 413 -13.82 32.58 -7.54
C GLU A 413 -15.06 33.24 -6.90
N SER A 414 -15.78 34.08 -7.65
CA SER A 414 -17.05 34.70 -7.24
C SER A 414 -18.18 33.68 -7.09
N SER A 415 -18.20 32.64 -7.94
CA SER A 415 -19.22 31.57 -7.92
C SER A 415 -18.99 30.56 -6.80
N LEU A 416 -17.72 30.25 -6.48
CA LEU A 416 -17.37 29.36 -5.37
C LEU A 416 -17.73 29.95 -3.99
N ASN A 417 -17.69 31.28 -3.84
CA ASN A 417 -18.09 31.97 -2.62
C ASN A 417 -19.62 32.00 -2.39
N LEU A 418 -20.43 31.76 -3.42
CA LEU A 418 -21.90 31.78 -3.35
C LEU A 418 -22.51 30.40 -3.03
N ILE A 419 -21.72 29.32 -3.18
CA ILE A 419 -22.18 27.95 -2.91
C ILE A 419 -22.07 27.66 -1.41
N LYS A 420 -23.22 27.70 -0.73
CA LYS A 420 -23.36 27.35 0.69
C LYS A 420 -23.66 25.87 0.93
N SER A 421 -23.94 25.10 -0.11
CA SER A 421 -24.19 23.66 0.00
C SER A 421 -22.88 22.87 0.11
N PRO A 422 -22.90 21.69 0.77
CA PRO A 422 -21.71 20.84 0.92
C PRO A 422 -21.08 20.46 -0.43
N ALA A 423 -19.74 20.40 -0.48
CA ALA A 423 -18.98 20.06 -1.68
C ALA A 423 -19.30 18.66 -2.22
N ILE A 424 -19.72 17.74 -1.34
CA ILE A 424 -20.14 16.37 -1.71
C ILE A 424 -21.35 16.35 -2.64
N SER A 425 -22.15 17.42 -2.65
CA SER A 425 -23.32 17.56 -3.53
C SER A 425 -22.98 18.05 -4.94
N HIS A 426 -21.69 18.30 -5.25
CA HIS A 426 -21.23 18.86 -6.53
C HIS A 426 -20.20 17.93 -7.20
N PRO A 427 -20.64 16.83 -7.85
CA PRO A 427 -19.74 15.83 -8.44
C PRO A 427 -18.80 16.41 -9.50
N ASP A 428 -19.27 17.33 -10.34
CA ASP A 428 -18.45 17.97 -11.38
C ASP A 428 -17.30 18.79 -10.79
N PHE A 429 -17.55 19.45 -9.65
CA PHE A 429 -16.53 20.20 -8.91
C PHE A 429 -15.51 19.24 -8.30
N LEU A 430 -15.95 18.13 -7.70
CA LEU A 430 -15.05 17.13 -7.12
C LEU A 430 -14.17 16.47 -8.18
N ASP A 431 -14.70 16.19 -9.36
CA ASP A 431 -13.94 15.64 -10.48
C ASP A 431 -12.93 16.65 -11.03
N HIS A 432 -13.30 17.95 -11.09
CA HIS A 432 -12.36 19.02 -11.42
C HIS A 432 -11.22 19.12 -10.39
N CYS A 433 -11.55 19.14 -9.09
CA CYS A 433 -10.58 19.13 -8.00
C CYS A 433 -9.66 17.90 -8.08
N ARG A 434 -10.22 16.71 -8.33
CA ARG A 434 -9.46 15.46 -8.47
C ARG A 434 -8.48 15.55 -9.63
N ARG A 435 -8.90 16.02 -10.80
CA ARG A 435 -8.05 16.18 -11.98
C ARG A 435 -6.89 17.13 -11.73
N GLU A 436 -7.15 18.30 -11.17
CA GLU A 436 -6.08 19.27 -10.90
C GLU A 436 -5.17 18.80 -9.78
N LEU A 437 -5.72 18.27 -8.69
CA LEU A 437 -4.95 17.77 -7.55
C LEU A 437 -4.06 16.57 -7.95
N THR A 438 -4.50 15.73 -8.90
CA THR A 438 -3.69 14.63 -9.46
C THR A 438 -2.36 15.13 -10.03
N SER A 439 -2.31 16.35 -10.56
CA SER A 439 -1.08 16.95 -11.10
C SER A 439 -0.07 17.35 -10.01
N PHE A 440 -0.48 17.35 -8.73
CA PHE A 440 0.34 17.78 -7.59
C PHE A 440 0.61 16.67 -6.57
N VAL A 441 -0.33 15.74 -6.38
CA VAL A 441 -0.24 14.64 -5.41
C VAL A 441 -0.42 13.25 -6.04
N GLY A 442 -0.48 13.18 -7.38
CA GLY A 442 -0.55 11.92 -8.12
C GLY A 442 -1.85 11.15 -7.90
N PRO A 443 -1.84 9.80 -7.94
CA PRO A 443 -3.05 8.97 -7.90
C PRO A 443 -3.80 9.05 -6.56
N PHE A 444 -3.16 9.64 -5.54
CA PHE A 444 -3.76 9.85 -4.22
C PHE A 444 -4.76 11.00 -4.19
N ALA A 445 -4.87 11.82 -5.24
CA ALA A 445 -5.83 12.93 -5.28
C ALA A 445 -7.27 12.50 -4.98
N SER A 446 -7.70 11.36 -5.50
CA SER A 446 -9.02 10.78 -5.24
C SER A 446 -9.22 10.39 -3.78
N VAL A 447 -8.15 9.89 -3.15
CA VAL A 447 -8.13 9.44 -1.76
C VAL A 447 -8.09 10.62 -0.82
N VAL A 448 -7.22 11.61 -1.06
CA VAL A 448 -7.15 12.84 -0.28
C VAL A 448 -8.49 13.56 -0.27
N ILE A 449 -9.15 13.73 -1.42
CA ILE A 449 -10.47 14.36 -1.49
C ILE A 449 -11.52 13.55 -0.71
N ARG A 450 -11.50 12.21 -0.83
CA ARG A 450 -12.42 11.34 -0.10
C ARG A 450 -12.20 11.44 1.41
N ASP A 451 -10.97 11.30 1.87
CA ASP A 451 -10.63 11.27 3.29
C ASP A 451 -10.91 12.64 3.94
N THR A 452 -10.63 13.76 3.24
CA THR A 452 -11.03 15.11 3.69
C THR A 452 -12.55 15.27 3.79
N LEU A 453 -13.32 14.69 2.86
CA LEU A 453 -14.79 14.70 2.92
C LEU A 453 -15.37 13.74 3.96
N GLU A 454 -14.67 12.65 4.30
CA GLU A 454 -15.04 11.73 5.38
C GLU A 454 -14.80 12.36 6.76
N GLU A 455 -13.67 13.08 6.92
CA GLU A 455 -13.36 13.82 8.14
C GLU A 455 -14.25 15.07 8.30
N CYS A 456 -14.55 15.74 7.19
CA CYS A 456 -15.27 17.02 7.17
C CYS A 456 -16.41 17.04 6.12
N PRO A 457 -17.50 16.28 6.33
CA PRO A 457 -18.58 16.12 5.34
C PRO A 457 -19.41 17.39 5.09
N HIS A 458 -19.29 18.40 5.96
CA HIS A 458 -20.02 19.67 5.85
C HIS A 458 -19.25 20.76 5.10
N PHE A 459 -18.03 20.48 4.62
CA PHE A 459 -17.24 21.48 3.92
C PHE A 459 -17.92 21.97 2.65
N THR A 460 -17.98 23.29 2.52
CA THR A 460 -18.32 23.95 1.25
C THR A 460 -17.18 23.76 0.23
N PRO A 461 -17.43 23.93 -1.09
CA PRO A 461 -16.38 23.87 -2.12
C PRO A 461 -15.14 24.70 -1.81
N LYS A 462 -15.32 25.89 -1.21
CA LYS A 462 -14.23 26.75 -0.78
C LYS A 462 -13.42 26.16 0.38
N GLN A 463 -14.09 25.72 1.44
CA GLN A 463 -13.43 25.12 2.61
C GLN A 463 -12.68 23.84 2.25
N LEU A 464 -13.21 23.05 1.31
CA LEU A 464 -12.51 21.90 0.76
C LEU A 464 -11.22 22.32 0.07
N VAL A 465 -11.25 23.33 -0.80
CA VAL A 465 -10.04 23.82 -1.49
C VAL A 465 -9.01 24.37 -0.50
N GLU A 466 -9.43 25.15 0.49
CA GLU A 466 -8.55 25.67 1.55
C GLU A 466 -7.87 24.53 2.33
N SER A 467 -8.63 23.48 2.68
CA SER A 467 -8.10 22.30 3.37
C SER A 467 -7.11 21.52 2.48
N LEU A 468 -7.43 21.33 1.20
CA LEU A 468 -6.54 20.66 0.24
C LEU A 468 -5.25 21.45 0.00
N VAL A 469 -5.33 22.78 -0.08
CA VAL A 469 -4.16 23.67 -0.21
C VAL A 469 -3.28 23.59 1.03
N ALA A 470 -3.87 23.59 2.23
CA ALA A 470 -3.15 23.43 3.50
C ALA A 470 -2.45 22.07 3.61
N GLY A 471 -3.00 21.03 2.98
CA GLY A 471 -2.42 19.69 2.91
C GLY A 471 -1.24 19.54 1.94
N ILE A 472 -0.92 20.54 1.10
CA ILE A 472 0.20 20.49 0.15
C ILE A 472 1.47 21.07 0.82
N PRO A 473 2.51 20.25 1.11
CA PRO A 473 3.68 20.71 1.90
C PRO A 473 4.53 21.76 1.19
N ASN A 474 4.49 21.79 -0.15
CA ASN A 474 5.24 22.77 -0.93
C ASN A 474 4.37 24.01 -1.20
N GLN A 475 4.69 25.11 -0.52
CA GLN A 475 3.95 26.37 -0.60
C GLN A 475 3.84 26.96 -2.01
N LYS A 476 4.82 26.71 -2.90
CA LYS A 476 4.74 27.15 -4.30
C LYS A 476 3.72 26.31 -5.09
N LYS A 477 3.73 24.98 -4.88
CA LYS A 477 2.75 24.06 -5.49
C LYS A 477 1.33 24.29 -4.96
N ALA A 478 1.20 24.59 -3.66
CA ALA A 478 -0.07 24.89 -3.02
C ALA A 478 -0.76 26.13 -3.65
N LYS A 479 0.01 27.22 -3.83
CA LYS A 479 -0.46 28.44 -4.53
C LYS A 479 -0.79 28.20 -6.00
N GLU A 480 -0.05 27.32 -6.66
CA GLU A 480 -0.31 26.97 -8.07
C GLU A 480 -1.57 26.13 -8.24
N PHE A 481 -1.81 25.16 -7.35
CA PHE A 481 -3.05 24.40 -7.28
C PHE A 481 -4.25 25.31 -7.02
N GLU A 482 -4.16 26.19 -6.03
CA GLU A 482 -5.19 27.19 -5.72
C GLU A 482 -5.53 28.05 -6.95
N LYS A 483 -4.50 28.57 -7.65
CA LYS A 483 -4.69 29.35 -8.88
C LYS A 483 -5.38 28.56 -9.99
N ARG A 484 -5.04 27.28 -10.17
CA ARG A 484 -5.61 26.42 -11.23
C ARG A 484 -7.08 26.07 -10.98
N ILE A 485 -7.45 25.87 -9.72
CA ILE A 485 -8.85 25.66 -9.32
C ILE A 485 -9.68 26.94 -9.49
N LEU A 486 -9.11 28.13 -9.22
CA LEU A 486 -9.85 29.39 -9.21
C LEU A 486 -9.93 30.11 -10.56
N LYS A 487 -8.96 29.91 -11.48
CA LYS A 487 -8.89 30.63 -12.77
C LYS A 487 -9.02 29.75 -14.01
N GLY A 488 -8.98 28.42 -13.88
CA GLY A 488 -8.81 27.51 -15.00
C GLY A 488 -7.41 27.64 -15.62
N ARG A 489 -6.99 26.64 -16.41
CA ARG A 489 -5.71 26.72 -17.13
C ARG A 489 -5.79 27.85 -18.17
N GLU A 490 -4.84 28.78 -18.13
CA GLU A 490 -4.57 29.72 -19.24
C GLU A 490 -4.04 28.97 -20.46
#